data_AF-A0AAX3BAD2-F1
#
_entry.id   AF-A0AAX3BAD2-F1
#
_cell.length_a   1.000
_cell.length_b   1.000
_cell.length_c   1.000
_cell.angle_alpha   90.00
_cell.angle_beta   90.00
_cell.angle_gamma   90.00
#
_symmetry.space_group_name_H-M   'P 1'
#
loop_
_entity.id
_entity.type
_entity.pdbx_description
1 polymer ?
#
loop_
_entity_poly.entity_id
_entity_poly.type
_entity_poly.pdbx_seq_one_letter_code
_entity_poly.pdbx_strand_id
1 'polypeptide(L)'
;MQNLFSGIIVSFREGLEAFLILILIFRFLEKTNNKHLTREVIYGFVSSILFSLFLGFFLFIINLQVKRIDEFGKFWESLASLVAVSLIISFIRWMINHGSEIKKYVENKASLHLSPGGIFLVSFFLVAREGVEIVLFSFAGQYHWLSIFIGILLALFLSVAVYFSIMKVKIETILAITLVYLIIQAGYLAGYGVHEMLASLKTLHLIDKHHPLLIKVFDLSSTILDHKQGLFGLPLNILLGWYSKPEWLQFILHYTIVFSLFGYWFFKSKNKENILFLSKDVYNKIIQHARRDLPLEACGYMAGKENTITEVFEMTNIDKSSEHFSFDPKEQFDVHKKVRNMGLKIIGVYHSHPSTPARMSEEDRKLAYDKSLLYAIVSLSTRKPIFKIFRLEEETPKEEKYKLI
;
A
#
# COMPACT_ATOMS: atom_id res chain seq x y z
N MET A 1 13.60 24.51 -13.96
CA MET A 1 13.26 24.26 -12.53
C MET A 1 12.10 23.27 -12.37
N GLN A 2 11.05 23.34 -13.20
CA GLN A 2 9.88 22.44 -13.19
C GLN A 2 10.21 20.94 -13.25
N ASN A 3 11.02 20.53 -14.23
CA ASN A 3 11.46 19.14 -14.40
C ASN A 3 12.42 18.69 -13.29
N LEU A 4 12.97 19.64 -12.52
CA LEU A 4 13.90 19.35 -11.43
C LEU A 4 13.15 18.96 -10.15
N PHE A 5 12.10 19.70 -9.77
CA PHE A 5 11.36 19.39 -8.54
C PHE A 5 10.44 18.17 -8.71
N SER A 6 9.78 18.04 -9.87
CA SER A 6 8.94 16.87 -10.19
C SER A 6 9.75 15.57 -10.17
N GLY A 7 10.94 15.59 -10.77
CA GLY A 7 11.84 14.45 -10.78
C GLY A 7 12.40 14.09 -9.40
N ILE A 8 12.67 15.09 -8.54
CA ILE A 8 13.06 14.83 -7.13
C ILE A 8 11.94 14.12 -6.39
N ILE A 9 10.70 14.60 -6.46
CA ILE A 9 9.56 14.01 -5.72
C ILE A 9 9.31 12.57 -6.17
N VAL A 10 9.25 12.33 -7.49
CA VAL A 10 9.00 10.98 -8.03
C VAL A 10 10.10 10.02 -7.61
N SER A 11 11.36 10.37 -7.84
CA SER A 11 12.49 9.50 -7.51
C SER A 11 12.69 9.32 -6.00
N PHE A 12 12.33 10.32 -5.20
CA PHE A 12 12.29 10.20 -3.74
C PHE A 12 11.23 9.20 -3.28
N ARG A 13 10.01 9.25 -3.84
CA ARG A 13 8.95 8.28 -3.50
C ARG A 13 9.37 6.86 -3.82
N GLU A 14 9.68 6.57 -5.08
CA GLU A 14 9.96 5.19 -5.49
C GLU A 14 11.26 4.68 -4.85
N GLY A 15 12.25 5.56 -4.69
CA GLY A 15 13.45 5.25 -3.94
C GLY A 15 13.14 4.88 -2.49
N LEU A 16 12.27 5.64 -1.82
CA LEU A 16 11.89 5.39 -0.43
C LEU A 16 11.15 4.06 -0.30
N GLU A 17 10.22 3.76 -1.20
CA GLU A 17 9.48 2.50 -1.22
C GLU A 17 10.43 1.31 -1.44
N ALA A 18 11.34 1.40 -2.42
CA ALA A 18 12.38 0.39 -2.65
C ALA A 18 13.25 0.13 -1.42
N PHE A 19 13.75 1.20 -0.78
CA PHE A 19 14.62 1.07 0.39
C PHE A 19 13.87 0.55 1.63
N LEU A 20 12.62 0.95 1.84
CA LEU A 20 11.80 0.44 2.93
C LEU A 20 11.46 -1.05 2.74
N ILE A 21 11.22 -1.49 1.50
CA ILE A 21 11.05 -2.91 1.18
C ILE A 21 12.32 -3.70 1.55
N LEU A 22 13.50 -3.19 1.17
CA LEU A 22 14.77 -3.84 1.53
C LEU A 22 14.95 -3.93 3.05
N ILE A 23 14.70 -2.84 3.78
CA ILE A 23 14.74 -2.84 5.25
C ILE A 23 13.80 -3.89 5.83
N LEU A 24 12.58 -4.00 5.30
CA LEU A 24 11.59 -4.96 5.75
C LEU A 24 12.04 -6.41 5.51
N ILE A 25 12.61 -6.70 4.34
CA ILE A 25 13.16 -8.02 4.01
C ILE A 25 14.35 -8.34 4.92
N PHE A 26 15.29 -7.40 5.14
CA PHE A 26 16.42 -7.61 6.04
C PHE A 26 15.98 -7.89 7.48
N ARG A 27 15.05 -7.08 8.01
CA ARG A 27 14.48 -7.31 9.35
C ARG A 27 13.75 -8.65 9.46
N PHE A 28 13.05 -9.05 8.39
CA PHE A 28 12.40 -10.35 8.34
C PHE A 28 13.40 -11.51 8.40
N LEU A 29 14.48 -11.45 7.61
CA LEU A 29 15.53 -12.49 7.62
C LEU A 29 16.26 -12.56 8.95
N GLU A 30 16.48 -11.42 9.61
CA GLU A 30 17.04 -11.35 10.95
C GLU A 30 16.11 -12.00 11.99
N LYS A 31 14.81 -11.66 11.98
CA LYS A 31 13.81 -12.23 12.89
C LYS A 31 13.62 -13.74 12.73
N THR A 32 13.85 -14.26 11.53
CA THR A 32 13.69 -15.70 11.22
C THR A 32 14.99 -16.50 11.28
N ASN A 33 16.10 -15.88 11.72
CA ASN A 33 17.42 -16.50 11.80
C ASN A 33 17.98 -17.00 10.44
N ASN A 34 17.56 -16.39 9.33
CA ASN A 34 18.00 -16.72 7.97
C ASN A 34 18.98 -15.69 7.41
N LYS A 35 19.91 -15.20 8.25
CA LYS A 35 20.90 -14.17 7.87
C LYS A 35 21.74 -14.56 6.66
N HIS A 36 21.93 -15.85 6.38
CA HIS A 36 22.68 -16.31 5.20
C HIS A 36 22.05 -15.87 3.86
N LEU A 37 20.72 -15.68 3.81
CA LEU A 37 20.00 -15.26 2.60
C LEU A 37 20.09 -13.76 2.31
N THR A 38 20.72 -12.98 3.19
CA THR A 38 20.98 -11.53 2.99
C THR A 38 21.73 -11.27 1.69
N ARG A 39 22.60 -12.20 1.27
CA ARG A 39 23.34 -12.12 0.00
C ARG A 39 22.40 -12.15 -1.20
N GLU A 40 21.36 -12.97 -1.16
CA GLU A 40 20.37 -13.07 -2.23
C GLU A 40 19.54 -11.79 -2.37
N VAL A 41 19.24 -11.13 -1.24
CA VAL A 41 18.60 -9.81 -1.24
C VAL A 41 19.48 -8.78 -1.94
N ILE A 42 20.78 -8.77 -1.61
CA ILE A 42 21.76 -7.86 -2.24
C ILE A 42 21.90 -8.15 -3.73
N TYR A 43 22.00 -9.42 -4.14
CA TYR A 43 22.08 -9.78 -5.55
C TYR A 43 20.81 -9.38 -6.31
N GLY A 44 19.63 -9.58 -5.72
CA GLY A 44 18.37 -9.13 -6.28
C GLY A 44 18.32 -7.61 -6.44
N PHE A 45 18.73 -6.88 -5.41
CA PHE A 45 18.83 -5.41 -5.41
C PHE A 45 19.77 -4.90 -6.51
N VAL A 46 21.02 -5.39 -6.56
CA VAL A 46 22.00 -4.96 -7.57
C VAL A 46 21.50 -5.28 -8.99
N SER A 47 20.93 -6.47 -9.19
CA SER A 47 20.36 -6.87 -10.49
C SER A 47 19.20 -5.96 -10.90
N SER A 48 18.37 -5.51 -9.96
CA SER A 48 17.27 -4.58 -10.23
C SER A 48 17.74 -3.19 -10.65
N ILE A 49 18.84 -2.69 -10.05
CA ILE A 49 19.47 -1.43 -10.45
C ILE A 49 20.01 -1.57 -11.87
N LEU A 50 20.76 -2.63 -12.15
CA LEU A 50 21.32 -2.87 -13.48
C LEU A 50 20.23 -2.96 -14.55
N PHE A 51 19.14 -3.66 -14.26
CA PHE A 51 17.97 -3.75 -15.14
C PHE A 51 17.34 -2.37 -15.39
N SER A 52 17.16 -1.57 -14.34
CA SER A 52 16.57 -0.22 -14.45
C SER A 52 17.47 0.73 -15.25
N LEU A 53 18.79 0.69 -15.03
CA LEU A 53 19.75 1.46 -15.81
C LEU A 53 19.76 1.04 -17.28
N PHE A 54 19.72 -0.27 -17.56
CA PHE A 54 19.61 -0.80 -18.92
C PHE A 54 18.33 -0.32 -19.60
N LEU A 55 17.17 -0.41 -18.94
CA LEU A 55 15.90 0.07 -19.47
C LEU A 55 15.94 1.59 -19.73
N GLY A 56 16.48 2.37 -18.79
CA GLY A 56 16.62 3.82 -18.94
C GLY A 56 17.52 4.20 -20.10
N PHE A 57 18.65 3.52 -20.26
CA PHE A 57 19.55 3.71 -21.40
C PHE A 57 18.88 3.33 -22.72
N PHE A 58 18.17 2.20 -22.76
CA PHE A 58 17.41 1.75 -23.93
C PHE A 58 16.36 2.79 -24.36
N LEU A 59 15.57 3.30 -23.42
CA LEU A 59 14.58 4.36 -23.70
C LEU A 59 15.24 5.68 -24.13
N PHE A 60 16.40 6.01 -23.55
CA PHE A 60 17.17 7.18 -23.95
C PHE A 60 17.65 7.10 -25.41
N ILE A 61 18.16 5.94 -25.85
CA ILE A 61 18.53 5.71 -27.26
C ILE A 61 17.33 5.86 -28.19
N ILE A 62 16.18 5.32 -27.82
CA ILE A 62 14.94 5.50 -28.59
C ILE A 62 14.58 6.99 -28.68
N ASN A 63 14.64 7.73 -27.57
CA ASN A 63 14.36 9.17 -27.56
C ASN A 63 15.27 9.93 -28.53
N LEU A 64 16.58 9.62 -28.54
CA LEU A 64 17.55 10.24 -29.45
C LEU A 64 17.27 9.95 -30.92
N GLN A 65 16.85 8.73 -31.25
CA GLN A 65 16.50 8.37 -32.63
C GLN A 65 15.22 9.04 -33.08
N VAL A 66 14.19 9.08 -32.23
CA VAL A 66 12.89 9.65 -32.57
C VAL A 66 12.94 11.17 -32.67
N LYS A 67 13.68 11.86 -31.79
CA LYS A 67 13.85 13.33 -31.87
C LYS A 67 14.56 13.83 -33.12
N ARG A 68 15.30 12.97 -33.84
CA ARG A 68 15.91 13.34 -35.14
C ARG A 68 14.88 13.44 -36.27
N ILE A 69 13.67 12.95 -36.06
CA ILE A 69 12.58 12.99 -37.03
C ILE A 69 11.56 14.02 -36.53
N ASP A 70 11.76 15.30 -36.89
CA ASP A 70 11.02 16.45 -36.33
C ASP A 70 9.49 16.30 -36.38
N GLU A 71 8.95 15.62 -37.37
CA GLU A 71 7.50 15.38 -37.50
C GLU A 71 6.96 14.32 -36.53
N PHE A 72 7.79 13.34 -36.14
CA PHE A 72 7.39 12.21 -35.30
C PHE A 72 7.65 12.42 -33.81
N GLY A 73 8.46 13.42 -33.43
CA GLY A 73 8.83 13.69 -32.04
C GLY A 73 7.60 13.88 -31.12
N LYS A 74 6.68 14.79 -31.49
CA LYS A 74 5.48 15.07 -30.68
C LYS A 74 4.49 13.90 -30.64
N PHE A 75 4.38 13.18 -31.75
CA PHE A 75 3.54 11.97 -31.81
C PHE A 75 4.04 10.93 -30.82
N TRP A 76 5.36 10.70 -30.80
CA TRP A 76 5.99 9.77 -29.88
C TRP A 76 5.88 10.19 -28.42
N GLU A 77 6.05 11.48 -28.12
CA GLU A 77 5.87 12.03 -26.77
C GLU A 77 4.43 11.82 -26.27
N SER A 78 3.44 11.99 -27.15
CA SER A 78 2.04 11.66 -26.85
C SER A 78 1.84 10.17 -26.58
N LEU A 79 2.33 9.30 -27.48
CA LEU A 79 2.18 7.85 -27.36
C LEU A 79 2.83 7.33 -26.07
N ALA A 80 4.07 7.75 -25.79
CA ALA A 80 4.79 7.42 -24.58
C ALA A 80 4.03 7.85 -23.32
N SER A 81 3.47 9.07 -23.33
CA SER A 81 2.70 9.59 -22.20
C SER A 81 1.42 8.80 -21.95
N LEU A 82 0.69 8.40 -23.01
CA LEU A 82 -0.53 7.61 -22.88
C LEU A 82 -0.27 6.18 -22.38
N VAL A 83 0.83 5.56 -22.84
CA VAL A 83 1.29 4.26 -22.32
C VAL A 83 1.66 4.39 -20.84
N ALA A 84 2.44 5.41 -20.48
CA ALA A 84 2.82 5.67 -19.10
C ALA A 84 1.60 5.87 -18.20
N VAL A 85 0.62 6.69 -18.61
CA VAL A 85 -0.64 6.89 -17.87
C VAL A 85 -1.38 5.57 -17.66
N SER A 86 -1.44 4.71 -18.67
CA SER A 86 -2.12 3.42 -18.57
C SER A 86 -1.46 2.51 -17.51
N LEU A 87 -0.12 2.49 -17.48
CA LEU A 87 0.65 1.78 -16.46
C LEU A 87 0.44 2.38 -15.06
N ILE A 88 0.46 3.72 -14.95
CA ILE A 88 0.24 4.43 -13.69
C ILE A 88 -1.16 4.16 -13.14
N ILE A 89 -2.19 4.22 -13.97
CA ILE A 89 -3.57 3.93 -13.54
C ILE A 89 -3.69 2.48 -13.09
N SER A 90 -3.06 1.53 -13.80
CA SER A 90 -2.99 0.13 -13.38
C SER A 90 -2.33 -0.01 -12.00
N PHE A 91 -1.21 0.68 -11.79
CA PHE A 91 -0.50 0.72 -10.51
C PHE A 91 -1.34 1.34 -9.39
N ILE A 92 -1.97 2.49 -9.63
CA ILE A 92 -2.85 3.18 -8.67
C ILE A 92 -3.97 2.24 -8.25
N ARG A 93 -4.63 1.56 -9.21
CA ARG A 93 -5.68 0.57 -8.90
C ARG A 93 -5.12 -0.58 -8.07
N TRP A 94 -3.95 -1.09 -8.41
CA TRP A 94 -3.29 -2.14 -7.63
C TRP A 94 -3.00 -1.68 -6.20
N MET A 95 -2.48 -0.47 -6.01
CA MET A 95 -2.10 0.07 -4.70
C MET A 95 -3.32 0.39 -3.83
N ILE A 96 -4.39 0.95 -4.40
CA ILE A 96 -5.68 1.12 -3.74
C ILE A 96 -6.23 -0.24 -3.28
N ASN A 97 -5.98 -1.29 -4.07
CA ASN A 97 -6.49 -2.62 -3.79
C ASN A 97 -5.68 -3.40 -2.76
N HIS A 98 -4.35 -3.30 -2.79
CA HIS A 98 -3.45 -4.19 -2.04
C HIS A 98 -2.53 -3.45 -1.06
N GLY A 99 -2.55 -2.11 -0.99
CA GLY A 99 -1.60 -1.32 -0.17
C GLY A 99 -1.53 -1.74 1.31
N SER A 100 -2.65 -2.13 1.91
CA SER A 100 -2.67 -2.67 3.29
C SER A 100 -2.26 -4.14 3.38
N GLU A 101 -2.42 -4.88 2.29
CA GLU A 101 -2.01 -6.28 2.22
C GLU A 101 -0.51 -6.42 2.05
N ILE A 102 0.19 -5.47 1.43
CA ILE A 102 1.66 -5.50 1.29
C ILE A 102 2.35 -5.69 2.65
N LYS A 103 1.90 -4.95 3.68
CA LYS A 103 2.37 -5.12 5.06
C LYS A 103 2.10 -6.54 5.57
N LYS A 104 0.85 -7.02 5.46
CA LYS A 104 0.45 -8.37 5.89
C LYS A 104 1.09 -9.49 5.07
N TYR A 105 1.41 -9.25 3.80
CA TYR A 105 1.96 -10.20 2.85
C TYR A 105 3.43 -10.45 3.17
N VAL A 106 4.19 -9.38 3.40
CA VAL A 106 5.59 -9.51 3.83
C VAL A 106 5.67 -10.09 5.24
N GLU A 107 4.77 -9.73 6.15
CA GLU A 107 4.72 -10.30 7.50
C GLU A 107 4.30 -11.79 7.52
N ASN A 108 3.39 -12.24 6.64
CA ASN A 108 2.83 -13.60 6.71
C ASN A 108 3.44 -14.61 5.72
N LYS A 109 3.76 -14.22 4.48
CA LYS A 109 4.19 -15.16 3.44
C LYS A 109 5.67 -15.51 3.50
N ALA A 110 6.44 -14.76 4.28
CA ALA A 110 7.84 -15.03 4.47
C ALA A 110 8.08 -16.28 5.37
N SER A 111 7.00 -16.89 5.88
CA SER A 111 7.01 -18.24 6.47
C SER A 111 7.05 -19.40 5.46
N LEU A 112 6.95 -19.13 4.15
CA LEU A 112 7.15 -20.15 3.10
C LEU A 112 8.64 -20.46 2.95
N HIS A 113 8.98 -21.74 2.82
CA HIS A 113 10.35 -22.25 2.65
C HIS A 113 11.25 -21.28 1.86
N LEU A 114 12.19 -20.67 2.60
CA LEU A 114 13.06 -19.61 2.12
C LEU A 114 14.14 -20.20 1.21
N SER A 115 13.80 -20.43 -0.06
CA SER A 115 14.81 -20.81 -1.04
C SER A 115 15.66 -19.59 -1.43
N PRO A 116 16.99 -19.74 -1.64
CA PRO A 116 17.85 -18.66 -2.10
C PRO A 116 17.33 -17.96 -3.36
N GLY A 117 16.92 -18.76 -4.36
CA GLY A 117 16.33 -18.25 -5.60
C GLY A 117 15.00 -17.52 -5.38
N GLY A 118 14.18 -17.96 -4.42
CA GLY A 118 12.94 -17.27 -4.07
C GLY A 118 13.18 -15.89 -3.48
N ILE A 119 14.13 -15.76 -2.54
CA ILE A 119 14.49 -14.46 -1.96
C ILE A 119 15.12 -13.53 -2.99
N PHE A 120 16.03 -14.04 -3.82
CA PHE A 120 16.58 -13.29 -4.93
C PHE A 120 15.49 -12.71 -5.85
N LEU A 121 14.57 -13.56 -6.33
CA LEU A 121 13.52 -13.14 -7.26
C LEU A 121 12.55 -12.14 -6.62
N VAL A 122 12.18 -12.36 -5.36
CA VAL A 122 11.30 -11.43 -4.63
C VAL A 122 11.97 -10.08 -4.46
N SER A 123 13.21 -10.02 -4.00
CA SER A 123 13.96 -8.77 -3.85
C SER A 123 14.18 -8.08 -5.20
N PHE A 124 14.53 -8.83 -6.25
CA PHE A 124 14.68 -8.32 -7.61
C PHE A 124 13.39 -7.68 -8.10
N PHE A 125 12.28 -8.41 -8.15
CA PHE A 125 11.03 -7.89 -8.75
C PHE A 125 10.42 -6.74 -7.94
N LEU A 126 10.51 -6.80 -6.61
CA LEU A 126 9.99 -5.71 -5.77
C LEU A 126 10.76 -4.41 -6.00
N VAL A 127 12.09 -4.44 -6.04
CA VAL A 127 12.87 -3.21 -6.28
C VAL A 127 12.89 -2.81 -7.76
N ALA A 128 12.95 -3.78 -8.68
CA ALA A 128 12.96 -3.52 -10.12
C ALA A 128 11.68 -2.79 -10.56
N ARG A 129 10.53 -3.12 -9.94
CA ARG A 129 9.29 -2.39 -10.17
C ARG A 129 9.46 -0.89 -9.88
N GLU A 130 9.94 -0.55 -8.68
CA GLU A 130 10.15 0.85 -8.29
C GLU A 130 11.18 1.54 -9.21
N GLY A 131 12.26 0.84 -9.57
CA GLY A 131 13.26 1.34 -10.52
C GLY A 131 12.71 1.57 -11.94
N VAL A 132 11.88 0.66 -12.45
CA VAL A 132 11.18 0.80 -13.73
C VAL A 132 10.24 1.99 -13.71
N GLU A 133 9.54 2.21 -12.60
CA GLU A 133 8.65 3.35 -12.43
C GLU A 133 9.43 4.66 -12.51
N ILE A 134 10.55 4.81 -11.77
CA ILE A 134 11.44 5.99 -11.90
C ILE A 134 11.84 6.21 -13.36
N VAL A 135 12.24 5.15 -14.06
CA VAL A 135 12.68 5.23 -15.46
C VAL A 135 11.54 5.69 -16.38
N LEU A 136 10.35 5.09 -16.27
CA LEU A 136 9.20 5.42 -17.11
C LEU A 136 8.67 6.83 -16.83
N PHE A 137 8.58 7.22 -15.56
CA PHE A 137 8.19 8.58 -15.18
C PHE A 137 9.22 9.61 -15.64
N SER A 138 10.51 9.31 -15.50
CA SER A 138 11.57 10.17 -16.00
C SER A 138 11.53 10.32 -17.52
N PHE A 139 11.23 9.24 -18.23
CA PHE A 139 11.12 9.25 -19.68
C PHE A 139 9.91 10.06 -20.15
N ALA A 140 8.73 9.81 -19.57
CA ALA A 140 7.50 10.50 -19.96
C ALA A 140 7.49 11.98 -19.50
N GLY A 141 7.96 12.25 -18.29
CA GLY A 141 8.03 13.60 -17.71
C GLY A 141 9.25 14.42 -18.13
N GLN A 142 10.15 13.84 -18.93
CA GLN A 142 11.42 14.44 -19.36
C GLN A 142 12.21 15.05 -18.17
N TYR A 143 12.33 14.30 -17.08
CA TYR A 143 13.00 14.76 -15.87
C TYR A 143 14.52 14.81 -16.05
N HIS A 144 15.15 15.78 -15.39
CA HIS A 144 16.59 15.94 -15.47
C HIS A 144 17.28 14.88 -14.58
N TRP A 145 18.33 14.21 -15.06
CA TRP A 145 18.99 13.13 -14.29
C TRP A 145 19.43 13.54 -12.87
N LEU A 146 19.88 14.79 -12.69
CA LEU A 146 20.25 15.33 -11.39
C LEU A 146 19.08 15.34 -10.39
N SER A 147 17.86 15.58 -10.86
CA SER A 147 16.67 15.54 -10.01
C SER A 147 16.40 14.13 -9.46
N ILE A 148 16.58 13.13 -10.32
CA ILE A 148 16.41 11.72 -9.97
C ILE A 148 17.47 11.32 -8.93
N PHE A 149 18.71 11.72 -9.17
CA PHE A 149 19.81 11.44 -8.27
C PHE A 149 19.59 12.05 -6.87
N ILE A 150 19.18 13.32 -6.80
CA ILE A 150 18.88 14.00 -5.53
C ILE A 150 17.74 13.31 -4.79
N GLY A 151 16.64 12.95 -5.49
CA GLY A 151 15.52 12.28 -4.84
C GLY A 151 15.88 10.90 -4.30
N ILE A 152 16.63 10.09 -5.05
CA ILE A 152 17.14 8.79 -4.56
C ILE A 152 18.05 8.97 -3.34
N LEU A 153 18.92 9.99 -3.34
CA LEU A 153 19.82 10.26 -2.21
C LEU A 153 19.02 10.66 -0.95
N LEU A 154 18.04 11.54 -1.10
CA LEU A 154 17.12 11.92 -0.01
C LEU A 154 16.33 10.72 0.52
N ALA A 155 15.89 9.82 -0.37
CA ALA A 155 15.16 8.62 -0.01
C ALA A 155 16.05 7.65 0.78
N LEU A 156 17.31 7.47 0.36
CA LEU A 156 18.28 6.66 1.07
C LEU A 156 18.54 7.23 2.47
N PHE A 157 18.76 8.54 2.57
CA PHE A 157 18.96 9.22 3.84
C PHE A 157 17.77 9.01 4.79
N LEU A 158 16.54 9.24 4.31
CA LEU A 158 15.33 9.04 5.13
C LEU A 158 15.15 7.57 5.52
N SER A 159 15.44 6.63 4.63
CA SER A 159 15.31 5.19 4.91
C SER A 159 16.30 4.73 5.98
N VAL A 160 17.54 5.21 5.91
CA VAL A 160 18.56 4.98 6.93
C VAL A 160 18.12 5.61 8.26
N ALA A 161 17.58 6.83 8.23
CA ALA A 161 17.02 7.45 9.42
C ALA A 161 15.87 6.60 10.01
N VAL A 162 14.93 6.10 9.20
CA VAL A 162 13.84 5.21 9.65
C VAL A 162 14.37 3.88 10.21
N TYR A 163 15.44 3.34 9.63
CA TYR A 163 16.08 2.12 10.13
C TYR A 163 16.62 2.30 11.56
N PHE A 164 17.27 3.43 11.84
CA PHE A 164 17.85 3.77 13.14
C PHE A 164 16.88 4.46 14.10
N SER A 165 15.78 5.04 13.62
CA SER A 165 14.91 5.91 14.40
C SER A 165 13.81 5.16 15.17
N ILE A 166 13.61 5.62 16.40
CA ILE A 166 12.53 5.30 17.34
C ILE A 166 11.18 5.92 16.88
N MET A 167 11.17 6.73 15.83
CA MET A 167 9.96 7.37 15.29
C MET A 167 9.01 6.34 14.69
N LYS A 168 7.86 6.13 15.36
CA LYS A 168 6.72 5.34 14.86
C LYS A 168 6.04 6.06 13.70
N VAL A 169 6.66 6.09 12.52
CA VAL A 169 6.00 6.62 11.33
C VAL A 169 4.95 5.63 10.86
N LYS A 170 3.69 6.06 10.81
CA LYS A 170 2.59 5.26 10.26
C LYS A 170 2.83 5.12 8.75
N ILE A 171 3.31 3.96 8.31
CA ILE A 171 3.54 3.64 6.89
C ILE A 171 2.29 3.95 6.05
N GLU A 172 1.11 3.74 6.61
CA GLU A 172 -0.19 4.07 6.02
C GLU A 172 -0.33 5.55 5.64
N THR A 173 0.22 6.46 6.43
CA THR A 173 0.19 7.91 6.15
C THR A 173 1.11 8.25 4.98
N ILE A 174 2.31 7.66 4.93
CA ILE A 174 3.23 7.86 3.79
C ILE A 174 2.54 7.36 2.51
N LEU A 175 2.04 6.13 2.51
CA LEU A 175 1.38 5.51 1.36
C LEU A 175 0.14 6.30 0.91
N ALA A 176 -0.62 6.89 1.85
CA ALA A 176 -1.77 7.72 1.51
C ALA A 176 -1.36 9.03 0.84
N ILE A 177 -0.34 9.72 1.37
CA ILE A 177 0.17 10.97 0.78
C ILE A 177 0.75 10.70 -0.62
N THR A 178 1.50 9.61 -0.79
CA THR A 178 2.09 9.26 -2.08
C THR A 178 1.03 8.84 -3.10
N LEU A 179 -0.02 8.13 -2.69
CA LEU A 179 -1.18 7.81 -3.53
C LEU A 179 -1.92 9.06 -4.03
N VAL A 180 -2.16 10.05 -3.14
CA VAL A 180 -2.78 11.34 -3.51
C VAL A 180 -1.98 12.00 -4.64
N TYR A 181 -0.67 12.06 -4.49
CA TYR A 181 0.21 12.63 -5.52
C TYR A 181 0.20 11.82 -6.82
N LEU A 182 0.21 10.48 -6.76
CA LEU A 182 0.12 9.62 -7.95
C LEU A 182 -1.18 9.86 -8.74
N ILE A 183 -2.32 9.97 -8.05
CA ILE A 183 -3.61 10.24 -8.69
C ILE A 183 -3.56 11.58 -9.46
N ILE A 184 -3.00 12.61 -8.84
CA ILE A 184 -2.83 13.93 -9.46
C ILE A 184 -1.92 13.84 -10.69
N GLN A 185 -0.75 13.18 -10.56
CA GLN A 185 0.21 13.04 -11.67
C GLN A 185 -0.34 12.21 -12.83
N ALA A 186 -1.14 11.18 -12.56
CA ALA A 186 -1.80 10.39 -13.60
C ALA A 186 -2.73 11.26 -14.46
N GLY A 187 -3.50 12.15 -13.82
CA GLY A 187 -4.35 13.10 -14.52
C GLY A 187 -3.56 14.13 -15.32
N TYR A 188 -2.50 14.71 -14.72
CA TYR A 188 -1.61 15.64 -15.40
C TYR A 188 -1.00 15.02 -16.66
N LEU A 189 -0.42 13.82 -16.52
CA LEU A 189 0.26 13.13 -17.61
C LEU A 189 -0.72 12.72 -18.72
N ALA A 190 -1.97 12.38 -18.38
CA ALA A 190 -3.03 12.13 -19.35
C ALA A 190 -3.37 13.40 -20.15
N GLY A 191 -3.53 14.53 -19.45
CA GLY A 191 -3.72 15.83 -20.08
C GLY A 191 -2.54 16.22 -20.97
N TYR A 192 -1.32 16.02 -20.49
CA TYR A 192 -0.10 16.29 -21.25
C TYR A 192 0.01 15.43 -22.51
N GLY A 193 -0.26 14.11 -22.40
CA GLY A 193 -0.25 13.22 -23.56
C GLY A 193 -1.26 13.64 -24.64
N VAL A 194 -2.44 14.12 -24.24
CA VAL A 194 -3.42 14.68 -25.18
C VAL A 194 -2.99 16.03 -25.74
N HIS A 195 -2.35 16.89 -24.94
CA HIS A 195 -1.80 18.15 -25.42
C HIS A 195 -0.78 17.91 -26.55
N GLU A 196 0.16 16.99 -26.35
CA GLU A 196 1.14 16.62 -27.37
C GLU A 196 0.50 15.92 -28.58
N MET A 197 -0.57 15.14 -28.37
CA MET A 197 -1.36 14.55 -29.46
C MET A 197 -1.94 15.64 -30.37
N LEU A 198 -2.60 16.63 -29.78
CA LEU A 198 -3.20 17.74 -30.52
C LEU A 198 -2.13 18.58 -31.22
N ALA A 199 -0.99 18.79 -30.57
CA ALA A 199 0.16 19.47 -31.16
C ALA A 199 0.74 18.68 -32.35
N SER A 200 0.79 17.35 -32.26
CA SER A 200 1.23 16.46 -33.35
C SER A 200 0.27 16.48 -34.53
N LEU A 201 -1.04 16.36 -34.30
CA LEU A 201 -2.07 16.43 -35.36
C LEU A 201 -1.99 17.75 -36.13
N LYS A 202 -1.72 18.85 -35.41
CA LYS A 202 -1.51 20.18 -36.00
C LYS A 202 -0.23 20.23 -36.84
N THR A 203 0.88 19.65 -36.36
CA THR A 203 2.14 19.59 -37.13
C THR A 203 1.99 18.75 -38.41
N LEU A 204 1.22 17.66 -38.36
CA LEU A 204 0.92 16.79 -39.50
C LEU A 204 -0.13 17.36 -40.47
N HIS A 205 -0.58 18.60 -40.27
CA HIS A 205 -1.62 19.26 -41.06
C HIS A 205 -2.96 18.49 -41.11
N LEU A 206 -3.22 17.61 -40.12
CA LEU A 206 -4.47 16.87 -40.01
C LEU A 206 -5.59 17.71 -39.38
N ILE A 207 -5.24 18.74 -38.61
CA ILE A 207 -6.17 19.69 -38.02
C ILE A 207 -5.68 21.13 -38.23
N ASP A 208 -6.62 22.02 -38.53
CA ASP A 208 -6.33 23.44 -38.71
C ASP A 208 -6.03 24.17 -37.40
N LYS A 209 -5.35 25.31 -37.51
CA LYS A 209 -5.03 26.20 -36.38
C LYS A 209 -6.27 26.68 -35.62
N HIS A 210 -7.43 26.72 -36.27
CA HIS A 210 -8.71 27.17 -35.73
C HIS A 210 -9.65 26.01 -35.36
N HIS A 211 -9.15 24.77 -35.36
CA HIS A 211 -9.96 23.61 -35.06
C HIS A 211 -10.53 23.69 -33.62
N PRO A 212 -11.82 23.34 -33.39
CA PRO A 212 -12.45 23.45 -32.07
C PRO A 212 -11.72 22.72 -30.93
N LEU A 213 -10.99 21.65 -31.25
CA LEU A 213 -10.19 20.90 -30.26
C LEU A 213 -9.01 21.69 -29.68
N LEU A 214 -8.55 22.74 -30.36
CA LEU A 214 -7.45 23.60 -29.90
C LEU A 214 -7.94 24.80 -29.07
N ILE A 215 -9.26 24.92 -28.84
CA ILE A 215 -9.83 26.00 -28.04
C ILE A 215 -9.33 25.88 -26.60
N LYS A 216 -8.76 26.98 -26.12
CA LYS A 216 -8.26 27.12 -24.76
C LYS A 216 -9.41 27.40 -23.80
N VAL A 217 -9.36 26.79 -22.62
CA VAL A 217 -10.33 27.07 -21.54
C VAL A 217 -10.13 28.49 -21.02
N PHE A 218 -8.88 28.84 -20.79
CA PHE A 218 -8.39 30.14 -20.36
C PHE A 218 -6.93 30.31 -20.81
N ASP A 219 -6.41 31.53 -20.73
CA ASP A 219 -4.98 31.81 -20.91
C ASP A 219 -4.48 32.71 -19.77
N LEU A 220 -3.71 32.12 -18.87
CA LEU A 220 -3.08 32.78 -17.73
C LEU A 220 -1.55 32.81 -17.87
N SER A 221 -1.03 32.52 -19.07
CA SER A 221 0.42 32.41 -19.31
C SER A 221 1.19 33.72 -19.18
N SER A 222 0.50 34.86 -19.17
CA SER A 222 1.08 36.19 -18.90
C SER A 222 1.06 36.59 -17.42
N THR A 223 0.50 35.76 -16.54
CA THR A 223 0.30 36.09 -15.12
C THR A 223 1.27 35.35 -14.20
N ILE A 224 1.22 35.63 -12.90
CA ILE A 224 1.94 34.86 -11.86
C ILE A 224 1.56 33.37 -11.81
N LEU A 225 0.46 33.00 -12.46
CA LEU A 225 -0.03 31.62 -12.60
C LEU A 225 0.54 30.91 -13.83
N ASP A 226 1.54 31.46 -14.52
CA ASP A 226 2.16 30.73 -15.63
C ASP A 226 2.86 29.45 -15.16
N HIS A 227 2.57 28.34 -15.85
CA HIS A 227 3.06 27.01 -15.47
C HIS A 227 4.55 26.80 -15.73
N LYS A 228 5.18 27.62 -16.59
CA LYS A 228 6.61 27.50 -16.94
C LYS A 228 7.51 28.34 -16.04
N GLN A 229 7.09 29.56 -15.72
CA GLN A 229 7.94 30.54 -15.03
C GLN A 229 7.20 31.41 -14.00
N GLY A 230 5.89 31.25 -13.84
CA GLY A 230 5.11 32.02 -12.89
C GLY A 230 5.43 31.66 -11.44
N LEU A 231 5.46 32.66 -10.55
CA LEU A 231 5.79 32.49 -9.13
C LEU A 231 4.92 31.42 -8.44
N PHE A 232 3.62 31.41 -8.73
CA PHE A 232 2.68 30.41 -8.21
C PHE A 232 2.35 29.33 -9.22
N GLY A 233 2.34 29.67 -10.52
CA GLY A 233 2.01 28.72 -11.58
C GLY A 233 2.99 27.56 -11.68
N LEU A 234 4.29 27.81 -11.50
CA LEU A 234 5.32 26.78 -11.55
C LEU A 234 5.17 25.77 -10.38
N PRO A 235 5.09 26.18 -9.10
CA PRO A 235 4.80 25.26 -8.00
C PRO A 235 3.50 24.48 -8.17
N LEU A 236 2.43 25.15 -8.60
CA LEU A 236 1.13 24.51 -8.82
C LEU A 236 1.20 23.48 -9.95
N ASN A 237 1.97 23.73 -11.00
CA ASN A 237 2.15 22.76 -12.06
C ASN A 237 2.81 21.49 -11.53
N ILE A 238 3.87 21.65 -10.75
CA ILE A 238 4.66 20.52 -10.27
C ILE A 238 3.87 19.68 -9.26
N LEU A 239 3.17 20.36 -8.34
CA LEU A 239 2.48 19.70 -7.24
C LEU A 239 1.10 19.16 -7.65
N LEU A 240 0.35 19.95 -8.44
CA LEU A 240 -1.06 19.72 -8.74
C LEU A 240 -1.34 19.47 -10.23
N GLY A 241 -0.33 19.46 -11.09
CA GLY A 241 -0.53 19.31 -12.53
C GLY A 241 -1.16 20.52 -13.22
N TRP A 242 -1.13 21.70 -12.59
CA TRP A 242 -1.68 22.94 -13.14
C TRP A 242 -1.11 23.29 -14.53
N TYR A 243 -1.96 23.73 -15.44
CA TYR A 243 -1.55 24.18 -16.77
C TYR A 243 -2.16 25.56 -17.06
N SER A 244 -1.35 26.56 -17.43
CA SER A 244 -1.81 27.95 -17.52
C SER A 244 -2.63 28.28 -18.77
N LYS A 245 -2.61 27.41 -19.79
CA LYS A 245 -3.36 27.57 -21.04
C LYS A 245 -3.83 26.24 -21.66
N PRO A 246 -4.67 25.48 -20.94
CA PRO A 246 -5.05 24.13 -21.36
C PRO A 246 -6.12 24.19 -22.46
N GLU A 247 -6.06 23.25 -23.40
CA GLU A 247 -7.21 22.95 -24.26
C GLU A 247 -8.38 22.38 -23.43
N TRP A 248 -9.63 22.59 -23.86
CA TRP A 248 -10.80 21.99 -23.19
C TRP A 248 -10.68 20.47 -23.05
N LEU A 249 -10.20 19.78 -24.09
CA LEU A 249 -10.01 18.34 -24.06
C LEU A 249 -8.98 17.90 -23.02
N GLN A 250 -7.83 18.59 -22.97
CA GLN A 250 -6.79 18.37 -21.96
C GLN A 250 -7.35 18.60 -20.54
N PHE A 251 -8.05 19.71 -20.34
CA PHE A 251 -8.58 20.12 -19.04
C PHE A 251 -9.61 19.11 -18.52
N ILE A 252 -10.62 18.77 -19.32
CA ILE A 252 -11.68 17.85 -18.93
C ILE A 252 -11.10 16.47 -18.62
N LEU A 253 -10.20 15.96 -19.47
CA LEU A 253 -9.61 14.64 -19.27
C LEU A 253 -8.80 14.56 -17.98
N HIS A 254 -7.93 15.55 -17.72
CA HIS A 254 -7.11 15.62 -16.52
C HIS A 254 -8.00 15.50 -15.27
N TYR A 255 -8.93 16.43 -15.09
CA TYR A 255 -9.76 16.46 -13.88
C TYR A 255 -10.71 15.26 -13.77
N THR A 256 -11.22 14.75 -14.89
CA THR A 256 -12.08 13.54 -14.89
C THR A 256 -11.33 12.34 -14.34
N ILE A 257 -10.08 12.12 -14.76
CA ILE A 257 -9.25 11.01 -14.26
C ILE A 257 -8.97 11.20 -12.77
N VAL A 258 -8.56 12.39 -12.35
CA VAL A 258 -8.25 12.71 -10.95
C VAL A 258 -9.46 12.43 -10.05
N PHE A 259 -10.62 13.01 -10.37
CA PHE A 259 -11.83 12.83 -9.57
C PHE A 259 -12.34 11.39 -9.58
N SER A 260 -12.24 10.68 -10.71
CA SER A 260 -12.63 9.27 -10.80
C SER A 260 -11.77 8.37 -9.92
N LEU A 261 -10.45 8.58 -9.91
CA LEU A 261 -9.52 7.81 -9.09
C LEU A 261 -9.66 8.14 -7.60
N PHE A 262 -9.85 9.42 -7.24
CA PHE A 262 -10.17 9.79 -5.86
C PHE A 262 -11.50 9.19 -5.40
N GLY A 263 -12.54 9.23 -6.24
CA GLY A 263 -13.81 8.59 -5.98
C GLY A 263 -13.63 7.08 -5.75
N TYR A 264 -12.92 6.40 -6.66
CA TYR A 264 -12.62 4.98 -6.53
C TYR A 264 -11.87 4.64 -5.22
N TRP A 265 -10.85 5.43 -4.87
CA TRP A 265 -10.12 5.27 -3.61
C TRP A 265 -11.04 5.46 -2.39
N PHE A 266 -11.85 6.53 -2.39
CA PHE A 266 -12.78 6.83 -1.31
C PHE A 266 -13.81 5.72 -1.10
N PHE A 267 -14.47 5.26 -2.17
CA PHE A 267 -15.45 4.17 -2.09
C PHE A 267 -14.83 2.87 -1.62
N LYS A 268 -13.60 2.55 -2.08
CA LYS A 268 -12.92 1.34 -1.63
C LYS A 268 -12.45 1.42 -0.17
N SER A 269 -11.99 2.60 0.26
CA SER A 269 -11.61 2.84 1.65
C SER A 269 -12.80 2.69 2.60
N LYS A 270 -13.99 3.18 2.20
CA LYS A 270 -15.23 3.07 2.98
C LYS A 270 -15.80 1.64 3.03
N ASN A 271 -15.72 0.89 1.93
CA ASN A 271 -16.11 -0.53 1.90
C ASN A 271 -15.14 -1.46 2.64
N LYS A 272 -14.09 -0.91 3.25
CA LYS A 272 -13.18 -1.59 4.15
C LYS A 272 -13.68 -1.56 5.62
N GLU A 273 -14.97 -1.31 5.86
CA GLU A 273 -15.62 -1.78 7.09
C GLU A 273 -15.50 -3.31 7.10
N ASN A 274 -14.51 -3.82 7.84
CA ASN A 274 -14.24 -5.25 8.00
C ASN A 274 -15.38 -5.89 8.79
N ILE A 275 -16.52 -6.13 8.15
CA ILE A 275 -17.55 -7.00 8.73
C ILE A 275 -16.89 -8.37 8.88
N LEU A 276 -16.75 -8.79 10.13
CA LEU A 276 -16.22 -10.10 10.44
C LEU A 276 -17.31 -11.15 10.20
N PHE A 277 -16.97 -12.25 9.55
CA PHE A 277 -17.88 -13.38 9.40
C PHE A 277 -17.50 -14.47 10.40
N LEU A 278 -18.47 -14.96 11.17
CA LEU A 278 -18.27 -15.98 12.18
C LEU A 278 -19.17 -17.17 11.85
N SER A 279 -18.58 -18.35 11.64
CA SER A 279 -19.37 -19.57 11.47
C SER A 279 -20.25 -19.83 12.69
N LYS A 280 -21.52 -20.20 12.46
CA LYS A 280 -22.43 -20.60 13.56
C LYS A 280 -21.86 -21.75 14.40
N ASP A 281 -21.12 -22.66 13.78
CA ASP A 281 -20.52 -23.79 14.50
C ASP A 281 -19.45 -23.32 15.47
N VAL A 282 -18.61 -22.36 15.06
CA VAL A 282 -17.60 -21.74 15.92
C VAL A 282 -18.28 -21.02 17.08
N TYR A 283 -19.29 -20.20 16.78
CA TYR A 283 -20.06 -19.48 17.80
C TYR A 283 -20.62 -20.45 18.85
N ASN A 284 -21.29 -21.52 18.41
CA ASN A 284 -21.89 -22.50 19.31
C ASN A 284 -20.85 -23.25 20.16
N LYS A 285 -19.73 -23.66 19.57
CA LYS A 285 -18.62 -24.31 20.28
C LYS A 285 -18.06 -23.42 21.38
N ILE A 286 -17.82 -22.13 21.09
CA ILE A 286 -17.32 -21.19 22.09
C ILE A 286 -18.31 -21.03 23.24
N ILE A 287 -19.60 -20.87 22.96
CA ILE A 287 -20.63 -20.75 24.00
C ILE A 287 -20.71 -22.04 24.85
N GLN A 288 -20.59 -23.20 24.21
CA GLN A 288 -20.61 -24.48 24.91
C GLN A 288 -19.39 -24.64 25.83
N HIS A 289 -18.21 -24.28 25.34
CA HIS A 289 -16.97 -24.27 26.13
C HIS A 289 -17.09 -23.35 27.34
N ALA A 290 -17.53 -22.11 27.14
CA ALA A 290 -17.74 -21.15 28.22
C ALA A 290 -18.66 -21.67 29.33
N ARG A 291 -19.74 -22.38 28.95
CA ARG A 291 -20.68 -22.95 29.93
C ARG A 291 -20.12 -24.17 30.66
N ARG A 292 -19.34 -24.99 29.97
CA ARG A 292 -18.77 -26.23 30.52
C ARG A 292 -17.74 -25.94 31.60
N ASP A 293 -16.95 -24.90 31.40
CA ASP A 293 -15.79 -24.60 32.26
C ASP A 293 -16.14 -23.67 33.45
N LEU A 294 -17.42 -23.31 33.61
CA LEU A 294 -17.91 -22.64 34.81
C LEU A 294 -17.50 -23.41 36.08
N PRO A 295 -17.03 -22.72 37.14
CA PRO A 295 -17.01 -21.26 37.32
C PRO A 295 -15.75 -20.55 36.79
N LEU A 296 -14.85 -21.25 36.11
CA LEU A 296 -13.60 -20.70 35.59
C LEU A 296 -13.81 -20.01 34.24
N GLU A 297 -12.86 -19.17 33.84
CA GLU A 297 -12.85 -18.64 32.48
C GLU A 297 -12.41 -19.73 31.49
N ALA A 298 -13.26 -19.99 30.50
CA ALA A 298 -12.86 -20.69 29.28
C ALA A 298 -12.03 -19.75 28.41
N CYS A 299 -11.03 -20.29 27.71
CA CYS A 299 -10.18 -19.52 26.82
C CYS A 299 -9.76 -20.31 25.57
N GLY A 300 -9.41 -19.62 24.49
CA GLY A 300 -8.83 -20.29 23.32
C GLY A 300 -8.56 -19.41 22.11
N TYR A 301 -8.16 -20.05 21.01
CA TYR A 301 -7.89 -19.38 19.74
C TYR A 301 -9.03 -19.54 18.74
N MET A 302 -9.25 -18.47 17.97
CA MET A 302 -10.12 -18.46 16.80
C MET A 302 -9.27 -18.37 15.54
N ALA A 303 -9.54 -19.21 14.55
CA ALA A 303 -8.79 -19.26 13.31
C ALA A 303 -9.69 -19.24 12.07
N GLY A 304 -9.11 -18.79 10.96
CA GLY A 304 -9.82 -18.72 9.69
C GLY A 304 -8.98 -18.11 8.57
N LYS A 305 -9.67 -17.56 7.57
CA LYS A 305 -9.06 -16.88 6.42
C LYS A 305 -9.67 -15.49 6.26
N GLU A 306 -8.79 -14.51 6.04
CA GLU A 306 -9.17 -13.10 5.85
C GLU A 306 -10.04 -12.58 7.02
N ASN A 307 -11.30 -12.21 6.75
CA ASN A 307 -12.26 -11.74 7.74
C ASN A 307 -13.26 -12.81 8.20
N THR A 308 -13.02 -14.09 7.86
CA THR A 308 -13.94 -15.18 8.18
C THR A 308 -13.32 -16.15 9.19
N ILE A 309 -13.95 -16.29 10.36
CA ILE A 309 -13.60 -17.25 11.39
C ILE A 309 -14.39 -18.54 11.16
N THR A 310 -13.67 -19.63 10.91
CA THR A 310 -14.25 -20.94 10.59
C THR A 310 -13.90 -22.03 11.59
N GLU A 311 -12.82 -21.85 12.38
CA GLU A 311 -12.33 -22.83 13.33
C GLU A 311 -12.07 -22.22 14.70
N VAL A 312 -12.20 -23.06 15.73
CA VAL A 312 -11.88 -22.71 17.12
C VAL A 312 -11.04 -23.81 17.76
N PHE A 313 -10.08 -23.39 18.56
CA PHE A 313 -9.21 -24.26 19.34
C PHE A 313 -9.37 -23.88 20.80
N GLU A 314 -10.03 -24.75 21.56
CA GLU A 314 -10.14 -24.65 23.01
C GLU A 314 -8.74 -24.81 23.61
N MET A 315 -8.44 -24.01 24.63
CA MET A 315 -7.15 -24.00 25.33
C MET A 315 -7.39 -24.16 26.83
N THR A 316 -6.41 -24.72 27.53
CA THR A 316 -6.49 -24.86 28.97
C THR A 316 -6.15 -23.53 29.65
N ASN A 317 -7.03 -23.06 30.54
CA ASN A 317 -6.72 -21.96 31.44
C ASN A 317 -5.81 -22.45 32.57
N ILE A 318 -4.50 -22.19 32.46
CA ILE A 318 -3.51 -22.59 33.48
C ILE A 318 -3.74 -21.89 34.82
N ASP A 319 -4.21 -20.65 34.78
CA ASP A 319 -4.41 -19.84 35.98
C ASP A 319 -5.55 -20.37 36.86
N LYS A 320 -6.44 -21.19 36.28
CA LYS A 320 -7.64 -21.74 36.94
C LYS A 320 -8.41 -20.64 37.67
N SER A 321 -8.53 -19.49 37.03
CA SER A 321 -9.16 -18.29 37.57
C SER A 321 -10.49 -18.02 36.86
N SER A 322 -11.38 -17.32 37.56
CA SER A 322 -12.67 -16.84 37.04
C SER A 322 -12.61 -15.41 36.49
N GLU A 323 -11.44 -14.77 36.53
CA GLU A 323 -11.24 -13.37 36.13
C GLU A 323 -10.02 -13.14 35.23
N HIS A 324 -9.16 -14.14 35.06
CA HIS A 324 -8.04 -14.07 34.12
C HIS A 324 -7.68 -15.47 33.59
N PHE A 325 -6.91 -15.48 32.50
CA PHE A 325 -6.40 -16.69 31.91
C PHE A 325 -4.97 -16.54 31.42
N SER A 326 -4.26 -17.66 31.45
CA SER A 326 -2.95 -17.83 30.81
C SER A 326 -2.97 -19.15 30.05
N PHE A 327 -2.47 -19.12 28.82
CA PHE A 327 -2.35 -20.30 27.98
C PHE A 327 -1.09 -21.10 28.32
N ASP A 328 -1.15 -22.41 28.15
CA ASP A 328 0.02 -23.28 28.14
C ASP A 328 0.91 -22.99 26.90
N PRO A 329 2.19 -22.60 27.09
CA PRO A 329 3.10 -22.37 25.97
C PRO A 329 3.25 -23.59 25.03
N LYS A 330 3.15 -24.81 25.57
CA LYS A 330 3.24 -26.04 24.76
C LYS A 330 1.99 -26.23 23.90
N GLU A 331 0.82 -26.08 24.50
CA GLU A 331 -0.46 -26.16 23.79
C GLU A 331 -0.58 -25.05 22.73
N GLN A 332 -0.10 -23.83 23.04
CA GLN A 332 -0.06 -22.73 22.07
C GLN A 332 0.74 -23.13 20.84
N PHE A 333 1.95 -23.65 21.04
CA PHE A 333 2.82 -24.04 19.94
C PHE A 333 2.18 -25.11 19.04
N ASP A 334 1.53 -26.10 19.65
CA ASP A 334 0.84 -27.17 18.94
C ASP A 334 -0.35 -26.64 18.12
N VAL A 335 -1.15 -25.74 18.69
CA VAL A 335 -2.27 -25.10 17.97
C VAL A 335 -1.75 -24.23 16.83
N HIS A 336 -0.72 -23.41 17.04
CA HIS A 336 -0.11 -22.61 15.99
C HIS A 336 0.39 -23.47 14.81
N LYS A 337 1.00 -24.63 15.12
CA LYS A 337 1.44 -25.60 14.10
C LYS A 337 0.25 -26.21 13.35
N LYS A 338 -0.80 -26.62 14.06
CA LYS A 338 -2.02 -27.19 13.47
C LYS A 338 -2.75 -26.22 12.54
N VAL A 339 -2.93 -24.97 13.00
CA VAL A 339 -3.54 -23.88 12.21
C VAL A 339 -2.75 -23.64 10.92
N ARG A 340 -1.41 -23.63 11.00
CA ARG A 340 -0.55 -23.47 9.83
C ARG A 340 -0.69 -24.62 8.84
N ASN A 341 -0.74 -25.86 9.31
CA ASN A 341 -0.93 -27.04 8.46
C ASN A 341 -2.29 -27.05 7.73
N MET A 342 -3.31 -26.43 8.33
CA MET A 342 -4.63 -26.25 7.71
C MET A 342 -4.67 -25.07 6.72
N GLY A 343 -3.58 -24.32 6.56
CA GLY A 343 -3.54 -23.11 5.74
C GLY A 343 -4.42 -21.98 6.29
N LEU A 344 -4.70 -22.00 7.59
CA LEU A 344 -5.47 -20.98 8.31
C LEU A 344 -4.52 -20.02 9.03
N LYS A 345 -5.07 -18.91 9.50
CA LYS A 345 -4.39 -17.98 10.42
C LYS A 345 -5.19 -17.83 11.70
N ILE A 346 -4.49 -17.61 12.81
CA ILE A 346 -5.13 -17.18 14.05
C ILE A 346 -5.62 -15.75 13.82
N ILE A 347 -6.92 -15.54 13.97
CA ILE A 347 -7.60 -14.25 13.79
C ILE A 347 -7.79 -13.57 15.15
N GLY A 348 -7.98 -14.34 16.20
CA GLY A 348 -8.20 -13.80 17.53
C GLY A 348 -8.08 -14.81 18.65
N VAL A 349 -8.18 -14.28 19.85
CA VAL A 349 -8.32 -15.01 21.11
C VAL A 349 -9.75 -14.82 21.59
N TYR A 350 -10.31 -15.82 22.24
CA TYR A 350 -11.54 -15.65 22.99
C TYR A 350 -11.35 -16.08 24.43
N HIS A 351 -12.14 -15.45 25.31
CA HIS A 351 -12.33 -15.91 26.67
C HIS A 351 -13.75 -15.64 27.16
N SER A 352 -14.12 -16.26 28.28
CA SER A 352 -15.44 -16.10 28.87
C SER A 352 -15.38 -15.42 30.23
N HIS A 353 -16.29 -14.49 30.47
CA HIS A 353 -16.56 -13.90 31.77
C HIS A 353 -17.74 -14.66 32.41
N PRO A 354 -17.52 -15.42 33.49
CA PRO A 354 -18.55 -16.22 34.15
C PRO A 354 -19.72 -15.38 34.69
N SER A 355 -19.40 -14.24 35.30
CA SER A 355 -20.38 -13.44 36.07
C SER A 355 -20.40 -11.95 35.67
N THR A 356 -19.45 -11.49 34.86
CA THR A 356 -19.32 -10.08 34.49
C THR A 356 -19.74 -9.82 33.04
N PRO A 357 -20.10 -8.58 32.64
CA PRO A 357 -20.47 -8.24 31.27
C PRO A 357 -19.35 -8.48 30.25
N ALA A 358 -19.72 -8.63 28.97
CA ALA A 358 -18.77 -8.81 27.87
C ALA A 358 -18.11 -7.47 27.52
N ARG A 359 -17.08 -7.11 28.29
CA ARG A 359 -16.26 -5.91 28.09
C ARG A 359 -14.80 -6.29 28.34
N MET A 360 -13.85 -5.64 27.66
CA MET A 360 -12.45 -5.79 28.04
C MET A 360 -12.22 -5.12 29.40
N SER A 361 -11.73 -5.89 30.38
CA SER A 361 -11.26 -5.37 31.67
C SER A 361 -9.93 -4.63 31.53
N GLU A 362 -9.48 -3.95 32.58
CA GLU A 362 -8.14 -3.34 32.58
C GLU A 362 -7.04 -4.40 32.55
N GLU A 363 -7.27 -5.51 33.26
CA GLU A 363 -6.41 -6.69 33.28
C GLU A 363 -6.32 -7.34 31.89
N ASP A 364 -7.43 -7.53 31.18
CA ASP A 364 -7.45 -8.05 29.81
C ASP A 364 -6.58 -7.19 28.88
N ARG A 365 -6.68 -5.86 29.03
CA ARG A 365 -5.89 -4.92 28.23
C ARG A 365 -4.40 -5.02 28.54
N LYS A 366 -4.02 -5.25 29.80
CA LYS A 366 -2.62 -5.41 30.21
C LYS A 366 -2.03 -6.74 29.70
N LEU A 367 -2.84 -7.80 29.69
CA LEU A 367 -2.45 -9.15 29.25
C LEU A 367 -2.56 -9.35 27.73
N ALA A 368 -3.17 -8.41 27.01
CA ALA A 368 -3.24 -8.40 25.56
C ALA A 368 -1.91 -8.00 24.90
N TYR A 369 -0.94 -8.93 24.89
CA TYR A 369 0.39 -8.72 24.32
C TYR A 369 0.38 -8.52 22.79
N ASP A 370 -0.50 -9.23 22.07
CA ASP A 370 -0.62 -9.12 20.62
C ASP A 370 -1.80 -8.25 20.21
N LYS A 371 -1.53 -6.94 20.04
CA LYS A 371 -2.52 -5.94 19.62
C LYS A 371 -3.04 -6.16 18.19
N SER A 372 -2.47 -7.08 17.41
CA SER A 372 -2.94 -7.38 16.05
C SER A 372 -4.12 -8.38 16.02
N LEU A 373 -4.38 -9.08 17.13
CA LEU A 373 -5.45 -10.06 17.27
C LEU A 373 -6.78 -9.42 17.67
N LEU A 374 -7.87 -10.10 17.34
CA LEU A 374 -9.19 -9.81 17.89
C LEU A 374 -9.38 -10.50 19.24
N TYR A 375 -10.12 -9.87 20.14
CA TYR A 375 -10.44 -10.39 21.47
C TYR A 375 -11.95 -10.58 21.56
N ALA A 376 -12.41 -11.82 21.49
CA ALA A 376 -13.81 -12.16 21.68
C ALA A 376 -14.10 -12.47 23.15
N ILE A 377 -15.14 -11.85 23.69
CA ILE A 377 -15.54 -12.04 25.08
C ILE A 377 -16.96 -12.56 25.13
N VAL A 378 -17.13 -13.67 25.85
CA VAL A 378 -18.42 -14.27 26.11
C VAL A 378 -18.82 -14.01 27.54
N SER A 379 -19.91 -13.29 27.74
CA SER A 379 -20.48 -13.07 29.07
C SER A 379 -21.61 -14.03 29.34
N LEU A 380 -21.52 -14.71 30.48
CA LEU A 380 -22.53 -15.62 31.02
C LEU A 380 -23.35 -14.99 32.16
N SER A 381 -23.18 -13.69 32.42
CA SER A 381 -23.88 -12.96 33.50
C SER A 381 -25.39 -12.87 33.31
N THR A 382 -25.90 -13.16 32.11
CA THR A 382 -27.33 -13.17 31.81
C THR A 382 -27.75 -14.51 31.21
N ARG A 383 -29.06 -14.81 31.26
CA ARG A 383 -29.62 -16.09 30.78
C ARG A 383 -29.28 -16.40 29.31
N LYS A 384 -29.14 -15.37 28.48
CA LYS A 384 -28.66 -15.49 27.10
C LYS A 384 -27.21 -15.00 27.05
N PRO A 385 -26.25 -15.83 26.61
CA PRO A 385 -24.86 -15.42 26.55
C PRO A 385 -24.70 -14.23 25.60
N ILE A 386 -23.93 -13.23 26.04
CA ILE A 386 -23.60 -12.05 25.23
C ILE A 386 -22.20 -12.27 24.65
N PHE A 387 -22.08 -12.26 23.33
CA PHE A 387 -20.81 -12.44 22.62
C PHE A 387 -20.43 -11.14 21.91
N LYS A 388 -19.28 -10.59 22.28
CA LYS A 388 -18.72 -9.36 21.68
C LYS A 388 -17.29 -9.58 21.22
N ILE A 389 -16.88 -8.86 20.19
CA ILE A 389 -15.51 -8.91 19.66
C ILE A 389 -14.92 -7.52 19.73
N PHE A 390 -13.68 -7.43 20.20
CA PHE A 390 -12.95 -6.19 20.37
C PHE A 390 -11.64 -6.21 19.60
N ARG A 391 -11.23 -5.05 19.12
CA ARG A 391 -9.88 -4.78 18.61
C ARG A 391 -9.23 -3.69 19.46
N LEU A 392 -7.96 -3.86 19.79
CA LEU A 392 -7.19 -2.85 20.52
C LEU A 392 -6.52 -1.89 19.53
N GLU A 393 -7.05 -0.66 19.44
CA GLU A 393 -6.44 0.44 18.69
C GLU A 393 -5.86 1.47 19.69
N GLU A 394 -4.53 1.68 19.67
CA GLU A 394 -3.84 2.68 20.53
C GLU A 394 -4.27 2.63 22.02
N GLU A 395 -4.51 1.42 22.52
CA GLU A 395 -4.98 1.08 23.88
C GLU A 395 -6.48 1.28 24.15
N THR A 396 -7.27 1.82 23.23
CA THR A 396 -8.73 1.82 23.38
C THR A 396 -9.35 0.58 22.72
N PRO A 397 -10.20 -0.19 23.44
CA PRO A 397 -10.93 -1.31 22.84
C PRO A 397 -12.08 -0.77 21.98
N LYS A 398 -12.08 -1.15 20.71
CA LYS A 398 -13.15 -0.83 19.76
C LYS A 398 -13.95 -2.10 19.46
N GLU A 399 -15.26 -2.02 19.62
CA GLU A 399 -16.16 -3.14 19.32
C GLU A 399 -16.25 -3.34 17.80
N GLU A 400 -15.97 -4.57 17.36
CA GLU A 400 -16.05 -4.99 15.96
C GLU A 400 -17.39 -5.67 15.68
N LYS A 401 -18.03 -5.29 14.58
CA LYS A 401 -19.29 -5.91 14.15
C LYS A 401 -19.01 -7.22 13.44
N TYR A 402 -19.81 -8.24 13.73
CA TYR A 402 -19.76 -9.53 13.04
C TYR A 402 -21.12 -9.96 12.50
N LYS A 403 -21.10 -10.84 11.49
CA LYS A 403 -22.28 -11.54 10.98
C LYS A 403 -22.06 -13.04 11.11
N LEU A 404 -23.08 -13.73 11.61
CA LEU A 404 -23.10 -15.19 11.63
C LEU A 404 -23.39 -15.72 10.23
N ILE A 405 -22.56 -16.65 9.77
CA ILE A 405 -22.72 -17.34 8.48
C ILE A 405 -23.08 -18.81 8.68
#